data_AF-F0R0N4-F1
#
_entry.id   AF-F0R0N4-F1
#
_cell.length_a   1.000
_cell.length_b   1.000
_cell.length_c   1.000
_cell.angle_alpha   90.00
_cell.angle_beta   90.00
_cell.angle_gamma   90.00
#
_symmetry.space_group_name_H-M   'P 1'
#
loop_
_entity.id
_entity.type
_entity.pdbx_description
1 polymer ?
#
loop_
_entity_poly.entity_id
_entity_poly.type
_entity_poly.pdbx_seq_one_letter_code
_entity_poly.pdbx_strand_id
1 'polypeptide(L)'
;MKEFENKIYRRLLAPVLACLVLALAGCSQDATEAEAPSSPTGGTYLTIVTRGINTTTPTEYEDYVGKLRFLIFDSEGKNILNLSLTNGGSPDIPDHTGDASTDASSVVLDEQNIGQISSGTYTFYCIANEDGYSNTEDELLSVALGEDKDISEEDLDGMQVKFTENDIRKPTGTDKYMLMSTKQDFLIRAGEENSITIVLDRALAKAQLVIQSSDEITDGITASLSENEIPGSYSLIKQGTIRSSLSTLGDDIIELSSTKDAPFYDEAKSENNRYVSEVVYLPERSATDADDALYYSITIGGKSYNNVASIADGATVDYDIKRNYAYTTICTYSQPATLNTLTYTVQPWGTGGGDHTFN
;
A
#
# COMPACT_ATOMS: atom_id res chain seq x y z
N MET A 1 -27.70 -11.09 60.25
CA MET A 1 -26.71 -10.58 59.27
C MET A 1 -26.77 -11.25 57.89
N LYS A 2 -27.25 -12.50 57.72
CA LYS A 2 -27.35 -13.14 56.39
C LYS A 2 -28.57 -12.76 55.53
N GLU A 3 -29.61 -12.13 56.11
CA GLU A 3 -30.80 -11.72 55.34
C GLU A 3 -30.72 -10.30 54.74
N PHE A 4 -29.73 -9.49 55.15
CA PHE A 4 -29.56 -8.12 54.64
C PHE A 4 -28.74 -8.07 53.34
N GLU A 5 -27.79 -9.01 53.16
CA GLU A 5 -26.94 -9.10 51.97
C GLU A 5 -27.75 -9.50 50.71
N ASN A 6 -28.75 -10.39 50.87
CA ASN A 6 -29.48 -10.95 49.73
C ASN A 6 -30.44 -9.96 49.03
N LYS A 7 -30.82 -8.85 49.70
CA LYS A 7 -31.68 -7.80 49.11
C LYS A 7 -30.89 -6.74 48.34
N ILE A 8 -29.61 -6.53 48.67
CA ILE A 8 -28.74 -5.54 48.01
C ILE A 8 -28.26 -6.10 46.66
N TYR A 9 -27.80 -7.35 46.63
CA TYR A 9 -27.41 -8.03 45.38
C TYR A 9 -28.54 -8.08 44.36
N ARG A 10 -29.77 -8.39 44.79
CA ARG A 10 -30.93 -8.49 43.89
C ARG A 10 -31.41 -7.14 43.33
N ARG A 11 -31.10 -6.02 44.01
CA ARG A 11 -31.45 -4.66 43.56
C ARG A 11 -30.36 -3.99 42.71
N LEU A 12 -29.11 -4.40 42.85
CA LEU A 12 -27.98 -3.90 42.04
C LEU A 12 -27.74 -4.72 40.76
N LEU A 13 -28.08 -6.02 40.73
CA LEU A 13 -27.86 -6.84 39.54
C LEU A 13 -28.78 -6.44 38.36
N ALA A 14 -30.04 -6.07 38.63
CA ALA A 14 -31.01 -5.80 37.57
C ALA A 14 -30.74 -4.50 36.80
N PRO A 15 -30.34 -3.37 37.44
CA PRO A 15 -29.95 -2.16 36.70
C PRO A 15 -28.62 -2.33 35.94
N VAL A 16 -27.65 -3.07 36.50
CA VAL A 16 -26.35 -3.31 35.85
C VAL A 16 -26.50 -4.20 34.62
N LEU A 17 -27.36 -5.23 34.70
CA LEU A 17 -27.67 -6.09 33.56
C LEU A 17 -28.44 -5.32 32.47
N ALA A 18 -29.34 -4.40 32.84
CA ALA A 18 -30.04 -3.54 31.88
C ALA A 18 -29.10 -2.54 31.18
N CYS A 19 -28.10 -2.00 31.89
CA CYS A 19 -27.07 -1.15 31.27
C CYS A 19 -26.14 -1.92 30.33
N LEU A 20 -25.82 -3.19 30.63
CA LEU A 20 -25.00 -4.04 29.75
C LEU A 20 -25.72 -4.44 28.46
N VAL A 21 -27.05 -4.62 28.50
CA VAL A 21 -27.84 -4.99 27.32
C VAL A 21 -28.15 -3.76 26.44
N LEU A 22 -28.29 -2.56 27.03
CA LEU A 22 -28.52 -1.33 26.27
C LEU A 22 -27.25 -0.76 25.61
N ALA A 23 -26.06 -1.13 26.08
CA ALA A 23 -24.79 -0.76 25.45
C ALA A 23 -24.52 -1.51 24.13
N LEU A 24 -25.28 -2.57 23.82
CA LEU A 24 -25.15 -3.36 22.58
C LEU A 24 -26.11 -2.90 21.47
N ALA A 25 -26.99 -1.93 21.71
CA ALA A 25 -28.02 -1.51 20.76
C ALA A 25 -27.78 -0.12 20.13
N GLY A 26 -26.56 0.42 20.22
CA GLY A 26 -26.28 1.82 19.92
C GLY A 26 -24.95 2.10 19.24
N CYS A 27 -24.47 1.24 18.35
CA CYS A 27 -23.52 1.62 17.30
C CYS A 27 -24.04 1.02 15.99
N SER A 28 -24.54 1.91 15.14
CA SER A 28 -24.97 1.64 13.77
C SER A 28 -23.80 1.09 12.92
N GLN A 29 -24.09 0.00 12.22
CA GLN A 29 -23.61 -0.39 10.88
C GLN A 29 -22.20 0.08 10.47
N ASP A 30 -21.21 -0.80 10.59
CA ASP A 30 -20.55 -1.45 9.43
C ASP A 30 -19.42 -2.36 9.91
N ALA A 31 -19.63 -3.67 9.74
CA ALA A 31 -18.63 -4.72 9.62
C ALA A 31 -19.41 -6.03 9.61
N THR A 32 -19.76 -6.54 8.44
CA THR A 32 -20.02 -7.97 8.28
C THR A 32 -18.70 -8.68 8.59
N GLU A 33 -18.51 -9.08 9.85
CA GLU A 33 -17.53 -10.10 10.22
C GLU A 33 -17.85 -11.34 9.38
N ALA A 34 -16.95 -11.69 8.45
CA ALA A 34 -16.97 -13.01 7.86
C ALA A 34 -16.74 -14.00 9.01
N GLU A 35 -17.76 -14.81 9.34
CA GLU A 35 -17.64 -15.83 10.39
C GLU A 35 -16.51 -16.79 10.02
N ALA A 36 -15.48 -16.85 10.88
CA ALA A 36 -14.46 -17.87 10.78
C ALA A 36 -15.10 -19.27 10.92
N PRO A 37 -14.65 -20.27 10.14
CA PRO A 37 -15.19 -21.62 10.26
C PRO A 37 -14.88 -22.21 11.65
N SER A 38 -15.90 -22.81 12.29
CA SER A 38 -15.80 -23.40 13.63
C SER A 38 -14.73 -24.50 13.73
N SER A 39 -13.83 -24.37 14.70
CA SER A 39 -12.66 -25.25 14.90
C SER A 39 -12.98 -26.62 15.55
N PRO A 40 -12.39 -27.74 15.08
CA PRO A 40 -12.45 -29.03 15.76
C PRO A 40 -11.28 -29.22 16.74
N THR A 41 -11.57 -29.22 18.05
CA THR A 41 -10.76 -29.86 19.12
C THR A 41 -9.29 -29.41 19.28
N GLY A 42 -9.06 -28.41 20.14
CA GLY A 42 -7.92 -28.42 21.09
C GLY A 42 -6.55 -27.93 20.62
N GLY A 43 -6.47 -27.19 19.50
CA GLY A 43 -5.24 -26.54 19.02
C GLY A 43 -5.34 -25.01 18.95
N THR A 44 -4.21 -24.33 18.76
CA THR A 44 -4.18 -22.88 18.45
C THR A 44 -4.38 -22.71 16.94
N TYR A 45 -5.49 -22.12 16.52
CA TYR A 45 -5.77 -21.81 15.11
C TYR A 45 -5.57 -20.32 14.85
N LEU A 46 -4.87 -19.98 13.77
CA LEU A 46 -4.67 -18.61 13.34
C LEU A 46 -5.33 -18.39 11.98
N THR A 47 -6.40 -17.59 11.95
CA THR A 47 -6.95 -17.11 10.68
C THR A 47 -6.30 -15.78 10.34
N ILE A 48 -5.67 -15.70 9.18
CA ILE A 48 -5.13 -14.47 8.60
C ILE A 48 -6.10 -13.95 7.56
N VAL A 49 -6.70 -12.81 7.84
CA VAL A 49 -7.63 -12.15 6.93
C VAL A 49 -6.89 -11.05 6.17
N THR A 50 -6.66 -11.23 4.86
CA THR A 50 -6.05 -10.22 3.99
C THR A 50 -7.13 -9.38 3.32
N ARG A 51 -6.94 -8.05 3.28
CA ARG A 51 -7.86 -7.10 2.63
C ARG A 51 -7.17 -6.35 1.50
N GLY A 52 -7.95 -5.99 0.48
CA GLY A 52 -7.51 -5.17 -0.64
C GLY A 52 -6.49 -5.82 -1.55
N ILE A 53 -6.64 -7.13 -1.76
CA ILE A 53 -5.85 -7.92 -2.69
C ILE A 53 -6.75 -8.62 -3.69
N ASN A 54 -6.24 -8.86 -4.90
CA ASN A 54 -6.84 -9.75 -5.89
C ASN A 54 -5.94 -10.99 -6.03
N THR A 55 -6.48 -12.20 -5.99
CA THR A 55 -5.69 -13.41 -6.23
C THR A 55 -6.13 -14.17 -7.48
N THR A 56 -7.08 -13.65 -8.26
CA THR A 56 -7.65 -14.36 -9.41
C THR A 56 -7.35 -13.71 -10.75
N THR A 57 -6.95 -12.44 -10.75
CA THR A 57 -6.77 -11.65 -11.99
C THR A 57 -5.32 -11.15 -12.12
N PRO A 58 -4.40 -11.96 -12.68
CA PRO A 58 -3.00 -11.58 -12.85
C PRO A 58 -2.77 -10.33 -13.71
N THR A 59 -3.76 -9.89 -14.48
CA THR A 59 -3.65 -8.66 -15.28
C THR A 59 -3.70 -7.39 -14.44
N GLU A 60 -4.21 -7.47 -13.21
CA GLU A 60 -4.31 -6.36 -12.24
C GLU A 60 -3.00 -6.23 -11.44
N TYR A 61 -1.92 -5.84 -12.12
CA TYR A 61 -0.57 -5.69 -11.53
C TYR A 61 -0.52 -5.01 -10.15
N GLU A 62 -1.32 -3.95 -9.95
CA GLU A 62 -1.31 -3.15 -8.72
C GLU A 62 -1.91 -3.87 -7.51
N ASP A 63 -2.84 -4.81 -7.76
CA ASP A 63 -3.70 -5.41 -6.74
C ASP A 63 -3.49 -6.92 -6.62
N TYR A 64 -2.93 -7.54 -7.68
CA TYR A 64 -2.74 -8.97 -7.77
C TYR A 64 -1.66 -9.45 -6.79
N VAL A 65 -2.00 -10.45 -5.97
CA VAL A 65 -1.09 -11.16 -5.08
C VAL A 65 -0.97 -12.61 -5.55
N GLY A 66 0.16 -12.92 -6.20
CA GLY A 66 0.48 -14.28 -6.65
C GLY A 66 1.23 -15.09 -5.60
N LYS A 67 1.91 -14.41 -4.67
CA LYS A 67 2.73 -15.02 -3.62
C LYS A 67 2.67 -14.19 -2.34
N LEU A 68 2.63 -14.86 -1.20
CA LEU A 68 2.56 -14.24 0.12
C LEU A 68 3.44 -15.00 1.11
N ARG A 69 4.41 -14.31 1.70
CA ARG A 69 5.30 -14.86 2.72
C ARG A 69 4.93 -14.33 4.10
N PHE A 70 4.96 -15.21 5.08
CA PHE A 70 4.88 -14.92 6.51
C PHE A 70 6.21 -15.21 7.18
N LEU A 71 6.79 -14.21 7.85
CA LEU A 71 7.83 -14.41 8.85
C LEU A 71 7.28 -14.02 10.21
N ILE A 72 7.28 -14.95 11.17
CA ILE A 72 6.72 -14.74 12.50
C ILE A 72 7.82 -14.84 13.54
N PHE A 73 7.94 -13.81 14.37
CA PHE A 73 8.90 -13.75 15.46
C PHE A 73 8.19 -13.83 16.80
N ASP A 74 8.76 -14.59 17.74
CA ASP A 74 8.30 -14.60 19.12
C ASP A 74 8.80 -13.38 19.91
N SER A 75 8.40 -13.26 21.17
CA SER A 75 8.80 -12.13 22.03
C SER A 75 10.30 -12.04 22.34
N GLU A 76 11.07 -13.10 22.04
CA GLU A 76 12.53 -13.10 22.17
C GLU A 76 13.22 -12.67 20.86
N GLY A 77 12.45 -12.35 19.82
CA GLY A 77 12.95 -11.99 18.49
C GLY A 77 13.41 -13.20 17.67
N LYS A 78 13.00 -14.42 18.06
CA LYS A 78 13.33 -15.64 17.33
C LYS A 78 12.30 -15.88 16.23
N ASN A 79 12.78 -16.11 15.01
CA ASN A 79 11.93 -16.56 13.91
C ASN A 79 11.40 -17.98 14.20
N ILE A 80 10.09 -18.10 14.35
CA ILE A 80 9.40 -19.37 14.61
C ILE A 80 8.70 -19.92 13.37
N LEU A 81 8.51 -19.11 12.34
CA LEU A 81 7.89 -19.51 11.08
C LEU A 81 8.40 -18.64 9.93
N ASN A 82 8.89 -19.28 8.88
CA ASN A 82 9.07 -18.67 7.56
C ASN A 82 8.29 -19.52 6.56
N LEU A 83 7.12 -19.02 6.12
CA LEU A 83 6.18 -19.76 5.28
C LEU A 83 5.87 -18.96 4.03
N SER A 84 6.07 -19.54 2.86
CA SER A 84 5.64 -18.95 1.59
C SER A 84 4.43 -19.66 1.02
N LEU A 85 3.38 -18.89 0.76
CA LEU A 85 2.17 -19.32 0.05
C LEU A 85 2.24 -18.85 -1.40
N THR A 86 1.78 -19.68 -2.31
CA THR A 86 1.66 -19.32 -3.74
C THR A 86 0.25 -19.64 -4.20
N ASN A 87 -0.33 -18.76 -5.01
CA ASN A 87 -1.64 -18.98 -5.62
C ASN A 87 -1.63 -20.22 -6.54
N GLY A 88 -2.58 -21.13 -6.32
CA GLY A 88 -2.65 -22.44 -6.96
C GLY A 88 -1.58 -23.43 -6.49
N GLY A 89 -0.90 -23.10 -5.39
CA GLY A 89 0.21 -23.86 -4.81
C GLY A 89 -0.21 -24.78 -3.66
N SER A 90 0.77 -25.32 -2.94
CA SER A 90 0.57 -26.04 -1.68
C SER A 90 1.73 -25.70 -0.73
N PRO A 91 1.51 -24.90 0.32
CA PRO A 91 0.24 -24.31 0.75
C PRO A 91 -0.22 -23.12 -0.12
N ASP A 92 -1.54 -22.97 -0.24
CA ASP A 92 -2.21 -22.07 -1.20
C ASP A 92 -2.65 -20.74 -0.58
N ILE A 93 -2.83 -19.73 -1.42
CA ILE A 93 -3.55 -18.49 -1.10
C ILE A 93 -4.98 -18.65 -1.66
N PRO A 94 -6.04 -18.71 -0.83
CA PRO A 94 -7.40 -18.88 -1.32
C PRO A 94 -7.80 -17.81 -2.34
N ASP A 95 -8.52 -18.25 -3.38
CA ASP A 95 -9.07 -17.39 -4.43
C ASP A 95 -9.92 -16.26 -3.84
N HIS A 96 -9.66 -15.04 -4.29
CA HIS A 96 -10.34 -13.83 -3.86
C HIS A 96 -10.42 -12.79 -4.98
N THR A 97 -11.63 -12.25 -5.15
CA THR A 97 -11.94 -11.10 -6.02
C THR A 97 -12.56 -10.03 -5.14
N GLY A 98 -11.76 -9.15 -4.55
CA GLY A 98 -12.27 -8.11 -3.65
C GLY A 98 -11.81 -6.72 -4.05
N ASP A 99 -12.75 -5.77 -4.05
CA ASP A 99 -12.45 -4.34 -4.14
C ASP A 99 -11.87 -3.85 -2.79
N ALA A 100 -10.94 -2.89 -2.84
CA ALA A 100 -9.98 -2.57 -1.78
C ALA A 100 -10.56 -2.03 -0.46
N SER A 101 -11.89 -1.97 -0.31
CA SER A 101 -12.57 -1.41 0.86
C SER A 101 -13.48 -2.38 1.63
N THR A 102 -13.92 -3.52 1.08
CA THR A 102 -15.00 -4.31 1.71
C THR A 102 -14.83 -5.84 1.71
N ASP A 103 -13.99 -6.40 0.84
CA ASP A 103 -13.90 -7.85 0.67
C ASP A 103 -12.57 -8.40 1.18
N ALA A 104 -12.64 -9.44 2.01
CA ALA A 104 -11.50 -10.02 2.69
C ALA A 104 -11.29 -11.49 2.31
N SER A 105 -10.05 -11.86 1.97
CA SER A 105 -9.65 -13.27 1.83
C SER A 105 -9.17 -13.78 3.19
N SER A 106 -9.47 -15.03 3.53
CA SER A 106 -9.02 -15.64 4.77
C SER A 106 -8.12 -16.84 4.48
N VAL A 107 -6.85 -16.74 4.88
CA VAL A 107 -5.93 -17.86 4.97
C VAL A 107 -6.04 -18.46 6.37
N VAL A 108 -6.39 -19.74 6.49
CA VAL A 108 -6.32 -20.43 7.78
C VAL A 108 -4.97 -21.11 7.90
N LEU A 109 -4.18 -20.65 8.88
CA LEU A 109 -2.95 -21.29 9.30
C LEU A 109 -3.25 -22.17 10.52
N ASP A 110 -3.09 -23.48 10.35
CA ASP A 110 -3.31 -24.49 11.40
C ASP A 110 -1.98 -25.06 11.94
N GLU A 111 -2.07 -25.93 12.95
CA GLU A 111 -0.91 -26.58 13.58
C GLU A 111 -0.01 -27.34 12.60
N GLN A 112 -0.52 -27.76 11.43
CA GLN A 112 0.30 -28.42 10.41
C GLN A 112 1.22 -27.43 9.68
N ASN A 113 0.79 -26.17 9.56
CA ASN A 113 1.52 -25.13 8.84
C ASN A 113 2.36 -24.22 9.77
N ILE A 114 1.97 -24.05 11.03
CA ILE A 114 2.65 -23.13 11.98
C ILE A 114 3.33 -23.84 13.16
N GLY A 115 3.16 -25.16 13.28
CA GLY A 115 3.61 -25.92 14.44
C GLY A 115 2.86 -25.55 15.72
N GLN A 116 3.41 -25.94 16.87
CA GLN A 116 2.83 -25.59 18.17
C GLN A 116 3.24 -24.17 18.57
N ILE A 117 2.35 -23.21 18.36
CA ILE A 117 2.49 -21.84 18.87
C ILE A 117 1.94 -21.78 20.30
N SER A 118 2.78 -21.33 21.23
CA SER A 118 2.39 -21.05 22.62
C SER A 118 1.64 -19.73 22.74
N SER A 119 1.02 -19.48 23.89
CA SER A 119 0.46 -18.14 24.15
C SER A 119 1.59 -17.11 24.29
N GLY A 120 1.44 -15.95 23.66
CA GLY A 120 2.46 -14.90 23.65
C GLY A 120 2.15 -13.80 22.65
N THR A 121 2.90 -12.71 22.72
CA THR A 121 2.90 -11.68 21.66
C THR A 121 3.90 -12.09 20.58
N TYR A 122 3.47 -11.98 19.34
CA TYR A 122 4.25 -12.31 18.15
C TYR A 122 4.27 -11.14 17.18
N THR A 123 5.39 -10.97 16.48
CA THR A 123 5.52 -9.98 15.41
C THR A 123 5.36 -10.67 14.06
N PHE A 124 4.38 -10.23 13.28
CA PHE A 124 4.11 -10.74 11.95
C PHE A 124 4.68 -9.82 10.89
N TYR A 125 5.55 -10.36 10.04
CA TYR A 125 5.98 -9.75 8.80
C TYR A 125 5.30 -10.46 7.64
N CYS A 126 4.52 -9.72 6.86
CA CYS A 126 3.84 -10.27 5.69
C CYS A 126 4.36 -9.55 4.46
N ILE A 127 4.82 -10.31 3.47
CA ILE A 127 5.46 -9.79 2.26
C ILE A 127 4.81 -10.46 1.05
N ALA A 128 4.23 -9.68 0.16
CA ALA A 128 3.58 -10.17 -1.04
C ALA A 128 4.42 -9.85 -2.29
N ASN A 129 4.43 -10.77 -3.25
CA ASN A 129 5.06 -10.60 -4.56
C ASN A 129 6.56 -10.23 -4.52
N GLU A 130 7.32 -10.88 -3.65
CA GLU A 130 8.79 -10.71 -3.54
C GLU A 130 9.58 -11.13 -4.80
N ASP A 131 8.98 -11.91 -5.72
CA ASP A 131 9.65 -12.38 -6.92
C ASP A 131 9.88 -11.23 -7.93
N GLY A 132 11.03 -11.25 -8.62
CA GLY A 132 11.41 -10.21 -9.58
C GLY A 132 11.98 -8.92 -8.95
N TYR A 133 12.12 -8.88 -7.63
CA TYR A 133 12.78 -7.81 -6.88
C TYR A 133 14.13 -8.29 -6.32
N SER A 134 15.07 -7.36 -6.15
CA SER A 134 16.36 -7.59 -5.50
C SER A 134 16.59 -6.62 -4.37
N ASN A 135 17.38 -7.00 -3.38
CA ASN A 135 17.91 -6.07 -2.39
C ASN A 135 19.06 -5.22 -2.97
N THR A 136 19.59 -4.30 -2.18
CA THR A 136 20.70 -3.43 -2.59
C THR A 136 22.03 -4.14 -2.80
N GLU A 137 22.15 -5.40 -2.36
CA GLU A 137 23.29 -6.29 -2.61
C GLU A 137 23.11 -7.16 -3.87
N ASP A 138 22.10 -6.86 -4.69
CA ASP A 138 21.72 -7.58 -5.92
C ASP A 138 21.30 -9.05 -5.70
N GLU A 139 20.98 -9.45 -4.46
CA GLU A 139 20.34 -10.75 -4.18
C GLU A 139 18.83 -10.64 -4.41
N LEU A 140 18.24 -11.61 -5.11
CA LEU A 140 16.79 -11.68 -5.29
C LEU A 140 16.10 -11.76 -3.93
N LEU A 141 15.03 -10.98 -3.72
CA LEU A 141 14.30 -10.97 -2.44
C LEU A 141 13.75 -12.35 -2.11
N SER A 142 13.27 -13.11 -3.10
CA SER A 142 12.80 -14.48 -2.94
C SER A 142 13.87 -15.45 -2.38
N VAL A 143 15.15 -15.14 -2.59
CA VAL A 143 16.29 -15.90 -2.07
C VAL A 143 16.70 -15.34 -0.71
N ALA A 144 16.81 -14.01 -0.58
CA ALA A 144 17.16 -13.34 0.67
C ALA A 144 16.17 -13.65 1.80
N LEU A 145 14.89 -13.85 1.47
CA LEU A 145 13.79 -14.19 2.38
C LEU A 145 13.51 -15.70 2.49
N GLY A 146 14.33 -16.54 1.84
CA GLY A 146 14.12 -17.99 1.72
C GLY A 146 14.02 -18.71 3.06
N GLU A 147 13.34 -19.86 3.07
CA GLU A 147 13.12 -20.68 4.28
C GLU A 147 14.42 -21.23 4.89
N ASP A 148 15.49 -21.31 4.10
CA ASP A 148 16.82 -21.75 4.49
C ASP A 148 17.67 -20.64 5.12
N LYS A 149 17.16 -19.41 5.17
CA LYS A 149 17.84 -18.24 5.73
C LYS A 149 17.46 -18.05 7.20
N ASP A 150 18.48 -17.84 8.03
CA ASP A 150 18.30 -17.39 9.42
C ASP A 150 18.13 -15.87 9.42
N ILE A 151 16.87 -15.42 9.34
CA ILE A 151 16.49 -14.02 9.20
C ILE A 151 16.04 -13.49 10.56
N SER A 152 16.62 -12.36 10.99
CA SER A 152 16.21 -11.63 12.19
C SER A 152 15.23 -10.48 11.88
N GLU A 153 14.57 -9.94 12.91
CA GLU A 153 13.76 -8.72 12.77
C GLU A 153 14.60 -7.52 12.32
N GLU A 154 15.86 -7.44 12.78
CA GLU A 154 16.79 -6.37 12.38
C GLU A 154 17.11 -6.45 10.89
N ASP A 155 17.28 -7.66 10.35
CA ASP A 155 17.50 -7.87 8.92
C ASP A 155 16.30 -7.37 8.11
N LEU A 156 15.06 -7.70 8.53
CA LEU A 156 13.84 -7.27 7.83
C LEU A 156 13.59 -5.77 7.93
N ASP A 157 13.76 -5.19 9.11
CA ASP A 157 13.56 -3.77 9.35
C ASP A 157 14.64 -2.93 8.64
N GLY A 158 15.85 -3.49 8.45
CA GLY A 158 16.95 -2.87 7.72
C GLY A 158 16.95 -3.11 6.20
N MET A 159 16.20 -4.11 5.71
CA MET A 159 16.26 -4.53 4.30
C MET A 159 15.77 -3.43 3.36
N GLN A 160 16.61 -3.08 2.40
CA GLN A 160 16.30 -2.15 1.31
C GLN A 160 16.11 -2.93 0.00
N VAL A 161 15.07 -2.58 -0.74
CA VAL A 161 14.76 -3.10 -2.06
C VAL A 161 15.30 -2.12 -3.09
N LYS A 162 16.04 -2.65 -4.06
CA LYS A 162 16.59 -1.87 -5.16
C LYS A 162 15.45 -1.36 -6.06
N PHE A 163 15.54 -0.10 -6.46
CA PHE A 163 14.61 0.54 -7.39
C PHE A 163 15.36 0.89 -8.67
N THR A 164 14.76 0.57 -9.82
CA THR A 164 15.36 0.78 -11.14
C THR A 164 14.40 1.55 -12.06
N GLU A 165 14.90 2.07 -13.18
CA GLU A 165 14.07 2.79 -14.15
C GLU A 165 12.89 1.95 -14.66
N ASN A 166 13.09 0.63 -14.79
CA ASN A 166 12.04 -0.31 -15.20
C ASN A 166 10.89 -0.38 -14.19
N ASP A 167 11.13 -0.03 -12.92
CA ASP A 167 10.13 -0.10 -11.85
C ASP A 167 9.23 1.14 -11.79
N ILE A 168 9.59 2.21 -12.51
CA ILE A 168 8.80 3.43 -12.60
C ILE A 168 7.49 3.18 -13.34
N ARG A 169 7.44 2.19 -14.23
CA ARG A 169 6.28 1.88 -15.06
C ARG A 169 5.76 0.50 -14.73
N LYS A 170 4.50 0.25 -15.10
CA LYS A 170 3.92 -1.09 -14.98
C LYS A 170 4.74 -2.04 -15.86
N PRO A 171 5.23 -3.18 -15.31
CA PRO A 171 5.95 -4.15 -16.11
C PRO A 171 5.04 -4.72 -17.20
N THR A 172 5.65 -5.07 -18.34
CA THR A 172 4.92 -5.61 -19.50
C THR A 172 4.69 -7.14 -19.39
N GLY A 173 5.28 -7.78 -18.39
CA GLY A 173 5.20 -9.22 -18.12
C GLY A 173 4.43 -9.57 -16.84
N THR A 174 4.46 -10.86 -16.50
CA THR A 174 3.83 -11.47 -15.32
C THR A 174 4.86 -11.99 -14.32
N ASP A 175 6.13 -11.64 -14.51
CA ASP A 175 7.29 -12.04 -13.71
C ASP A 175 7.52 -11.12 -12.50
N LYS A 176 6.79 -10.01 -12.43
CA LYS A 176 6.88 -9.02 -11.36
C LYS A 176 5.51 -8.39 -11.11
N TYR A 177 5.00 -8.54 -9.89
CA TYR A 177 3.76 -7.90 -9.42
C TYR A 177 4.07 -6.92 -8.31
N MET A 178 3.15 -6.01 -8.00
CA MET A 178 3.39 -4.98 -6.99
C MET A 178 3.84 -5.60 -5.65
N LEU A 179 5.05 -5.29 -5.23
CA LEU A 179 5.57 -5.64 -3.90
C LEU A 179 4.74 -4.93 -2.84
N MET A 180 4.27 -5.71 -1.86
CA MET A 180 3.53 -5.18 -0.73
C MET A 180 4.06 -5.78 0.56
N SER A 181 3.97 -5.03 1.66
CA SER A 181 4.41 -5.53 2.95
C SER A 181 3.65 -4.90 4.11
N THR A 182 3.69 -5.57 5.25
CA THR A 182 3.24 -5.02 6.52
C THR A 182 3.93 -5.70 7.70
N LYS A 183 3.97 -4.99 8.82
CA LYS A 183 4.48 -5.45 10.13
C LYS A 183 3.40 -5.22 11.16
N GLN A 184 3.05 -6.26 11.93
CA GLN A 184 1.99 -6.19 12.92
C GLN A 184 2.26 -7.09 14.12
N ASP A 185 2.12 -6.54 15.32
CA ASP A 185 2.16 -7.32 16.55
C ASP A 185 0.78 -7.90 16.85
N PHE A 186 0.73 -9.15 17.31
CA PHE A 186 -0.51 -9.81 17.68
C PHE A 186 -0.33 -10.73 18.89
N LEU A 187 -1.30 -10.71 19.80
CA LEU A 187 -1.32 -11.57 20.99
C LEU A 187 -2.07 -12.85 20.68
N ILE A 188 -1.36 -13.98 20.71
CA ILE A 188 -1.94 -15.32 20.58
C ILE A 188 -2.29 -15.85 21.97
N ARG A 189 -3.54 -16.29 22.13
CA ARG A 189 -4.05 -16.95 23.34
C ARG A 189 -4.21 -18.44 23.07
N ALA A 190 -3.47 -19.26 23.82
CA ALA A 190 -3.51 -20.71 23.66
C ALA A 190 -4.90 -21.27 24.01
N GLY A 191 -5.40 -22.17 23.17
CA GLY A 191 -6.74 -22.77 23.34
C GLY A 191 -7.91 -21.88 22.94
N GLU A 192 -7.64 -20.72 22.35
CA GLU A 192 -8.64 -19.82 21.75
C GLU A 192 -8.52 -19.81 20.23
N GLU A 193 -9.61 -19.49 19.53
CA GLU A 193 -9.57 -19.13 18.12
C GLU A 193 -8.95 -17.73 17.99
N ASN A 194 -7.83 -17.62 17.29
CA ASN A 194 -7.14 -16.37 17.07
C ASN A 194 -7.35 -15.94 15.61
N SER A 195 -7.82 -14.71 15.41
CA SER A 195 -7.98 -14.12 14.07
C SER A 195 -7.20 -12.81 14.01
N ILE A 196 -6.30 -12.71 13.04
CA ILE A 196 -5.56 -11.49 12.74
C ILE A 196 -6.00 -10.98 11.37
N THR A 197 -6.38 -9.70 11.30
CA THR A 197 -6.59 -9.03 10.02
C THR A 197 -5.31 -8.31 9.64
N ILE A 198 -4.83 -8.59 8.43
CA ILE A 198 -3.60 -8.06 7.85
C ILE A 198 -3.97 -7.21 6.64
N VAL A 199 -3.49 -5.98 6.63
CA VAL A 199 -3.62 -5.06 5.52
C VAL A 199 -2.23 -4.84 4.93
N LEU A 200 -2.06 -5.21 3.67
CA LEU A 200 -0.80 -5.06 2.95
C LEU A 200 -0.70 -3.63 2.39
N ASP A 201 0.41 -2.96 2.69
CA ASP A 201 0.73 -1.67 2.08
C ASP A 201 1.59 -1.93 0.83
N ARG A 202 1.20 -1.38 -0.32
CA ARG A 202 2.08 -1.33 -1.49
C ARG A 202 3.37 -0.62 -1.10
N ALA A 203 4.51 -1.17 -1.53
CA ALA A 203 5.81 -0.63 -1.17
C ALA A 203 6.15 0.68 -1.91
N LEU A 204 5.41 0.98 -2.98
CA LEU A 204 5.54 2.20 -3.78
C LEU A 204 4.30 3.09 -3.63
N ALA A 205 4.46 4.36 -3.99
CA ALA A 205 3.38 5.28 -4.32
C ALA A 205 3.09 5.24 -5.83
N LYS A 206 1.97 5.81 -6.26
CA LYS A 206 1.75 6.14 -7.67
C LYS A 206 1.49 7.63 -7.85
N ALA A 207 1.93 8.19 -8.98
CA ALA A 207 1.74 9.59 -9.30
C ALA A 207 1.34 9.81 -10.76
N GLN A 208 0.56 10.86 -11.02
CA GLN A 208 0.14 11.24 -12.37
C GLN A 208 0.03 12.77 -12.50
N LEU A 209 0.46 13.29 -13.65
CA LEU A 209 0.31 14.69 -14.01
C LEU A 209 -0.92 14.89 -14.91
N VAL A 210 -1.71 15.91 -14.59
CA VAL A 210 -2.80 16.40 -15.42
C VAL A 210 -2.56 17.88 -15.74
N ILE A 211 -2.60 18.26 -17.01
CA ILE A 211 -2.55 19.67 -17.43
C ILE A 211 -3.88 20.01 -18.07
N GLN A 212 -4.64 20.90 -17.47
CA GLN A 212 -5.94 21.38 -17.97
C GLN A 212 -5.78 22.75 -18.62
N SER A 213 -6.55 23.02 -19.68
CA SER A 213 -6.57 24.34 -20.33
C SER A 213 -7.99 24.73 -20.72
N SER A 214 -8.35 25.99 -20.53
CA SER A 214 -9.55 26.57 -21.16
C SER A 214 -9.29 27.03 -22.60
N ASP A 215 -8.01 27.21 -22.94
CA ASP A 215 -7.56 27.67 -24.25
C ASP A 215 -7.18 26.49 -25.14
N GLU A 216 -7.31 26.69 -26.45
CA GLU A 216 -6.78 25.78 -27.46
C GLU A 216 -5.25 25.70 -27.33
N ILE A 217 -4.73 24.48 -27.20
CA ILE A 217 -3.29 24.20 -27.27
C ILE A 217 -3.05 23.30 -28.47
N THR A 218 -2.49 23.88 -29.54
CA THR A 218 -2.05 23.13 -30.73
C THR A 218 -0.58 22.70 -30.63
N ASP A 219 0.12 23.17 -29.60
CA ASP A 219 1.54 22.93 -29.40
C ASP A 219 1.81 21.54 -28.79
N GLY A 220 2.96 20.96 -29.12
CA GLY A 220 3.43 19.73 -28.49
C GLY A 220 3.69 19.93 -26.99
N ILE A 221 3.30 18.93 -26.20
CA ILE A 221 3.51 18.86 -24.76
C ILE A 221 4.45 17.69 -24.46
N THR A 222 5.49 17.95 -23.68
CA THR A 222 6.31 16.92 -23.06
C THR A 222 6.31 17.11 -21.54
N ALA A 223 6.28 16.00 -20.82
CA ALA A 223 6.46 15.96 -19.37
C ALA A 223 7.55 14.96 -19.04
N SER A 224 8.32 15.23 -17.99
CA SER A 224 9.38 14.34 -17.54
C SER A 224 9.65 14.45 -16.04
N LEU A 225 10.36 13.46 -15.49
CA LEU A 225 10.88 13.45 -14.12
C LEU A 225 12.40 13.35 -14.15
N SER A 226 13.05 13.88 -13.12
CA SER A 226 14.51 13.79 -12.97
C SER A 226 14.89 12.57 -12.14
N GLU A 227 15.78 11.71 -12.65
CA GLU A 227 16.22 10.51 -11.92
C GLU A 227 17.01 10.84 -10.65
N ASN A 228 17.68 12.00 -10.64
CA ASN A 228 18.47 12.46 -9.50
C ASN A 228 17.62 12.95 -8.31
N GLU A 229 16.29 12.95 -8.44
CA GLU A 229 15.35 13.26 -7.36
C GLU A 229 14.58 12.01 -6.89
N ILE A 230 14.83 10.85 -7.51
CA ILE A 230 14.15 9.59 -7.23
C ILE A 230 15.13 8.66 -6.50
N PRO A 231 14.79 8.16 -5.29
CA PRO A 231 15.58 7.15 -4.59
C PRO A 231 15.92 5.92 -5.44
N GLY A 232 17.17 5.46 -5.38
CA GLY A 232 17.59 4.19 -5.99
C GLY A 232 17.20 2.94 -5.18
N SER A 233 16.54 3.12 -4.04
CA SER A 233 16.06 2.04 -3.18
C SER A 233 14.96 2.51 -2.21
N TYR A 234 14.24 1.58 -1.61
CA TYR A 234 13.23 1.83 -0.58
C TYR A 234 13.18 0.70 0.44
N SER A 235 12.64 0.96 1.63
CA SER A 235 12.58 -0.06 2.68
C SER A 235 11.62 -1.19 2.29
N LEU A 236 11.96 -2.44 2.57
CA LEU A 236 11.02 -3.55 2.39
C LEU A 236 9.81 -3.34 3.30
N ILE A 237 10.06 -3.07 4.58
CA ILE A 237 9.04 -2.84 5.60
C ILE A 237 8.86 -1.34 5.85
N LYS A 238 7.61 -0.90 5.98
CA LYS A 238 7.25 0.49 6.28
C LYS A 238 7.93 0.96 7.58
N GLN A 239 8.66 2.05 7.48
CA GLN A 239 9.35 2.65 8.61
C GLN A 239 8.46 3.70 9.30
N GLY A 240 8.66 3.91 10.60
CA GLY A 240 7.95 4.98 11.33
C GLY A 240 8.35 6.40 10.88
N THR A 241 9.49 6.53 10.21
CA THR A 241 9.96 7.78 9.61
C THR A 241 10.55 7.46 8.25
N ILE A 242 10.11 8.18 7.22
CA ILE A 242 10.67 8.06 5.88
C ILE A 242 12.10 8.57 5.93
N ARG A 243 13.04 7.71 5.55
CA ARG A 243 14.46 8.07 5.51
C ARG A 243 14.76 8.68 4.14
N SER A 244 15.53 9.76 4.14
CA SER A 244 16.09 10.28 2.90
C SER A 244 17.03 9.23 2.30
N SER A 245 16.94 9.00 1.00
CA SER A 245 17.80 8.03 0.32
C SER A 245 19.25 8.52 0.26
N LEU A 246 20.21 7.61 0.41
CA LEU A 246 21.64 7.90 0.25
C LEU A 246 22.09 7.85 -1.22
N SER A 247 21.24 7.31 -2.10
CA SER A 247 21.47 7.20 -3.53
C SER A 247 20.22 7.53 -4.34
N THR A 248 20.43 8.09 -5.52
CA THR A 248 19.38 8.37 -6.50
C THR A 248 19.43 7.34 -7.62
N LEU A 249 18.40 7.32 -8.45
CA LEU A 249 18.29 6.37 -9.55
C LEU A 249 19.37 6.60 -10.62
N GLY A 250 19.73 7.86 -10.85
CA GLY A 250 20.68 8.27 -11.87
C GLY A 250 20.75 9.80 -11.99
N ASP A 251 21.28 10.26 -13.12
CA ASP A 251 21.37 11.68 -13.51
C ASP A 251 20.56 11.98 -14.79
N ASP A 252 19.84 10.99 -15.33
CA ASP A 252 19.08 11.10 -16.57
C ASP A 252 17.65 11.64 -16.33
N ILE A 253 16.88 11.76 -17.42
CA ILE A 253 15.51 12.26 -17.44
C ILE A 253 14.58 11.14 -17.91
N ILE A 254 13.49 10.93 -17.17
CA ILE A 254 12.43 9.99 -17.54
C ILE A 254 11.34 10.76 -18.29
N GLU A 255 11.28 10.60 -19.60
CA GLU A 255 10.18 11.15 -20.40
C GLU A 255 8.88 10.39 -20.15
N LEU A 256 7.79 11.14 -19.92
CA LEU A 256 6.46 10.60 -19.68
C LEU A 256 5.63 10.65 -20.96
N SER A 257 5.11 9.49 -21.34
CA SER A 257 4.15 9.39 -22.42
C SER A 257 2.79 9.99 -21.99
N SER A 258 2.04 10.53 -22.95
CA SER A 258 0.64 10.89 -22.72
C SER A 258 -0.21 9.63 -22.78
N THR A 259 -1.16 9.49 -21.87
CA THR A 259 -2.29 8.57 -22.09
C THR A 259 -3.08 9.07 -23.30
N LYS A 260 -3.42 8.17 -24.23
CA LYS A 260 -4.14 8.53 -25.47
C LYS A 260 -5.62 8.85 -25.23
N ASP A 261 -6.09 8.67 -23.99
CA ASP A 261 -7.49 8.77 -23.60
C ASP A 261 -7.97 10.22 -23.42
N ALA A 262 -7.05 11.19 -23.42
CA ALA A 262 -7.38 12.61 -23.41
C ALA A 262 -6.38 13.40 -24.27
N PRO A 263 -6.51 13.39 -25.61
CA PRO A 263 -5.72 14.29 -26.42
C PRO A 263 -6.26 15.71 -26.28
N PHE A 264 -5.34 16.68 -26.27
CA PHE A 264 -5.68 18.09 -26.48
C PHE A 264 -6.36 18.21 -27.86
N TYR A 265 -7.64 18.55 -27.87
CA TYR A 265 -8.39 18.75 -29.12
C TYR A 265 -8.38 20.24 -29.45
N ASP A 266 -7.99 20.54 -30.69
CA ASP A 266 -7.99 21.89 -31.29
C ASP A 266 -9.36 22.60 -31.20
N GLU A 267 -10.45 21.84 -31.22
CA GLU A 267 -11.82 22.38 -31.14
C GLU A 267 -12.41 22.40 -29.70
N ALA A 268 -11.74 21.81 -28.70
CA ALA A 268 -12.31 21.65 -27.35
C ALA A 268 -12.14 22.89 -26.48
N LYS A 269 -13.23 23.65 -26.30
CA LYS A 269 -13.34 24.73 -25.29
C LYS A 269 -14.07 24.23 -24.04
N SER A 270 -13.42 23.45 -23.18
CA SER A 270 -13.99 23.05 -21.87
C SER A 270 -12.98 22.31 -20.99
N GLU A 271 -13.40 21.97 -19.77
CA GLU A 271 -12.76 21.09 -18.77
C GLU A 271 -12.26 19.74 -19.34
N ASN A 272 -12.69 19.37 -20.55
CA ASN A 272 -12.24 18.17 -21.26
C ASN A 272 -10.92 18.35 -22.03
N ASN A 273 -10.42 19.58 -22.16
CA ASN A 273 -9.15 19.85 -22.81
C ASN A 273 -7.99 19.67 -21.80
N ARG A 274 -7.49 18.44 -21.73
CA ARG A 274 -6.46 18.06 -20.76
C ARG A 274 -5.41 17.16 -21.39
N TYR A 275 -4.18 17.27 -20.92
CA TYR A 275 -3.12 16.25 -21.06
C TYR A 275 -3.09 15.46 -19.77
N VAL A 276 -2.95 14.15 -19.90
CA VAL A 276 -2.81 13.24 -18.76
C VAL A 276 -1.59 12.37 -19.04
N SER A 277 -0.56 12.50 -18.21
CA SER A 277 0.65 11.67 -18.32
C SER A 277 0.32 10.20 -18.05
N GLU A 278 1.21 9.29 -18.42
CA GLU A 278 1.21 7.95 -17.86
C GLU A 278 1.33 8.00 -16.33
N VAL A 279 0.88 6.93 -15.67
CA VAL A 279 1.09 6.71 -14.24
C VAL A 279 2.54 6.27 -14.03
N VAL A 280 3.18 6.86 -13.03
CA VAL A 280 4.50 6.44 -12.56
C VAL A 280 4.42 5.89 -11.15
N TYR A 281 5.27 4.92 -10.83
CA TYR A 281 5.45 4.39 -9.49
C TYR A 281 6.71 4.97 -8.87
N LEU A 282 6.61 5.36 -7.60
CA LEU A 282 7.68 6.08 -6.91
C LEU A 282 7.97 5.45 -5.54
N PRO A 283 9.25 5.30 -5.16
CA PRO A 283 9.61 4.90 -3.81
C PRO A 283 9.24 6.00 -2.80
N GLU A 284 9.10 5.62 -1.54
CA GLU A 284 8.92 6.59 -0.47
C GLU A 284 10.15 7.51 -0.36
N ARG A 285 9.92 8.80 -0.13
CA ARG A 285 10.98 9.77 0.13
C ARG A 285 10.48 10.90 1.00
N SER A 286 11.38 11.39 1.85
CA SER A 286 11.18 12.64 2.58
C SER A 286 11.61 13.82 1.72
N ALA A 287 10.96 14.96 1.84
CA ALA A 287 11.42 16.24 1.31
C ALA A 287 11.51 17.27 2.44
N THR A 288 12.64 17.97 2.56
CA THR A 288 12.82 18.94 3.66
C THR A 288 11.98 20.20 3.49
N ASP A 289 11.80 20.62 2.23
CA ASP A 289 11.07 21.80 1.82
C ASP A 289 10.76 21.72 0.31
N ALA A 290 10.28 22.83 -0.26
CA ALA A 290 9.95 22.90 -1.68
C ALA A 290 11.17 22.78 -2.61
N ASP A 291 12.39 23.12 -2.15
CA ASP A 291 13.59 23.03 -3.00
C ASP A 291 14.05 21.57 -3.16
N ASP A 292 13.66 20.69 -2.24
CA ASP A 292 13.90 19.24 -2.29
C ASP A 292 12.71 18.46 -2.88
N ALA A 293 11.61 19.11 -3.27
CA ALA A 293 10.45 18.39 -3.78
C ALA A 293 10.73 17.71 -5.14
N LEU A 294 10.01 16.62 -5.44
CA LEU A 294 10.02 15.99 -6.77
C LEU A 294 9.11 16.78 -7.71
N TYR A 295 9.64 17.25 -8.84
CA TYR A 295 8.87 18.05 -9.81
C TYR A 295 8.75 17.36 -11.17
N TYR A 296 7.56 17.50 -11.77
CA TYR A 296 7.41 17.33 -13.21
C TYR A 296 8.08 18.51 -13.93
N SER A 297 8.94 18.19 -14.89
CA SER A 297 9.46 19.14 -15.88
C SER A 297 8.54 19.13 -17.09
N ILE A 298 7.96 20.28 -17.43
CA ILE A 298 6.92 20.38 -18.47
C ILE A 298 7.40 21.32 -19.57
N THR A 299 7.27 20.93 -20.84
CA THR A 299 7.47 21.82 -21.98
C THR A 299 6.22 21.88 -22.84
N ILE A 300 5.74 23.10 -23.13
CA ILE A 300 4.58 23.36 -24.00
C ILE A 300 5.00 24.39 -25.04
N GLY A 301 4.93 24.04 -26.33
CA GLY A 301 5.26 24.98 -27.42
C GLY A 301 6.72 25.47 -27.39
N GLY A 302 7.63 24.63 -26.90
CA GLY A 302 9.05 24.97 -26.73
C GLY A 302 9.37 25.85 -25.51
N LYS A 303 8.37 26.24 -24.71
CA LYS A 303 8.58 26.91 -23.42
C LYS A 303 8.58 25.88 -22.30
N SER A 304 9.67 25.88 -21.51
CA SER A 304 9.82 25.00 -20.35
C SER A 304 9.31 25.64 -19.06
N TYR A 305 8.68 24.81 -18.23
CA TYR A 305 8.16 25.11 -16.91
C TYR A 305 8.79 24.12 -15.94
N ASN A 306 9.84 24.57 -15.26
CA ASN A 306 10.60 23.77 -14.31
C ASN A 306 10.23 24.22 -12.89
N ASN A 307 10.21 23.29 -11.94
CA ASN A 307 9.92 23.54 -10.53
C ASN A 307 8.54 24.19 -10.28
N VAL A 308 7.59 23.93 -11.20
CA VAL A 308 6.21 24.44 -11.07
C VAL A 308 5.27 23.33 -10.62
N ALA A 309 5.41 22.12 -11.16
CA ALA A 309 4.48 21.03 -10.89
C ALA A 309 5.09 19.98 -9.94
N SER A 310 5.11 20.27 -8.64
CA SER A 310 5.58 19.29 -7.64
C SER A 310 4.62 18.10 -7.52
N ILE A 311 5.12 16.99 -7.02
CA ILE A 311 4.29 15.92 -6.45
C ILE A 311 4.20 16.20 -4.95
N ALA A 312 2.99 16.44 -4.45
CA ALA A 312 2.77 16.88 -3.08
C ALA A 312 1.35 16.51 -2.59
N ASP A 313 1.13 16.66 -1.30
CA ASP A 313 -0.15 16.46 -0.60
C ASP A 313 -0.69 17.78 -0.02
N GLY A 314 -1.97 18.05 -0.27
CA GLY A 314 -2.82 18.85 0.62
C GLY A 314 -2.79 20.38 0.54
N ALA A 315 -3.55 20.98 1.46
CA ALA A 315 -3.72 22.43 1.62
C ALA A 315 -2.55 23.10 2.37
N THR A 316 -1.81 22.32 3.18
CA THR A 316 -0.46 22.66 3.65
C THR A 316 0.45 21.73 2.88
N VAL A 317 1.23 22.28 1.95
CA VAL A 317 1.96 21.47 0.96
C VAL A 317 2.98 20.60 1.68
N ASP A 318 2.75 19.29 1.65
CA ASP A 318 3.69 18.25 2.10
C ASP A 318 4.30 17.59 0.87
N TYR A 319 5.63 17.61 0.77
CA TYR A 319 6.38 17.11 -0.38
C TYR A 319 6.88 15.68 -0.18
N ASP A 320 6.57 15.05 0.95
CA ASP A 320 6.89 13.66 1.19
C ASP A 320 6.09 12.74 0.24
N ILE A 321 6.79 11.78 -0.35
CA ILE A 321 6.18 10.68 -1.10
C ILE A 321 6.01 9.51 -0.15
N LYS A 322 4.77 9.12 0.10
CA LYS A 322 4.38 8.07 1.04
C LYS A 322 3.97 6.83 0.24
N ARG A 323 4.55 5.68 0.58
CA ARG A 323 4.14 4.39 -0.01
C ARG A 323 2.63 4.16 0.17
N ASN A 324 2.01 3.42 -0.75
CA ASN A 324 0.58 3.12 -0.75
C ASN A 324 -0.34 4.36 -0.82
N TYR A 325 0.14 5.48 -1.38
CA TYR A 325 -0.66 6.65 -1.73
C TYR A 325 -0.66 6.89 -3.23
N ALA A 326 -1.74 7.51 -3.72
CA ALA A 326 -1.91 7.92 -5.09
C ALA A 326 -1.95 9.45 -5.15
N TYR A 327 -1.04 10.03 -5.96
CA TYR A 327 -0.85 11.46 -6.12
C TYR A 327 -1.30 11.89 -7.52
N THR A 328 -2.12 12.93 -7.59
CA THR A 328 -2.44 13.61 -8.86
C THR A 328 -2.07 15.08 -8.75
N THR A 329 -1.13 15.51 -9.59
CA THR A 329 -0.76 16.92 -9.73
C THR A 329 -1.54 17.50 -10.89
N ILE A 330 -2.43 18.45 -10.62
CA ILE A 330 -3.26 19.11 -11.63
C ILE A 330 -2.74 20.52 -11.84
N CYS A 331 -2.32 20.82 -13.07
CA CYS A 331 -1.85 22.13 -13.50
C CYS A 331 -2.89 22.81 -14.41
N THR A 332 -3.12 24.11 -14.26
CA THR A 332 -3.91 24.90 -15.23
C THR A 332 -2.99 25.73 -16.13
N TYR A 333 -3.11 25.51 -17.44
CA TYR A 333 -2.48 26.30 -18.50
C TYR A 333 -3.44 27.37 -19.02
N SER A 334 -2.89 28.56 -19.32
CA SER A 334 -3.64 29.69 -19.89
C SER A 334 -2.75 30.55 -20.79
N GLN A 335 -3.36 31.22 -21.77
CA GLN A 335 -2.70 32.20 -22.61
C GLN A 335 -2.73 33.61 -21.97
N PRO A 336 -1.63 34.39 -22.03
CA PRO A 336 -0.34 34.04 -22.63
C PRO A 336 0.39 32.94 -21.83
N ALA A 337 0.94 31.94 -22.52
CA ALA A 337 1.55 30.70 -22.02
C ALA A 337 2.06 30.73 -20.57
N THR A 338 1.17 30.45 -19.62
CA THR A 338 1.47 30.43 -18.18
C THR A 338 0.81 29.21 -17.52
N LEU A 339 1.54 28.59 -16.59
CA LEU A 339 1.08 27.49 -15.75
C LEU A 339 0.84 28.05 -14.33
N ASN A 340 -0.41 28.18 -13.91
CA ASN A 340 -0.79 29.09 -12.81
C ASN A 340 -1.37 28.41 -11.57
N THR A 341 -2.12 27.33 -11.73
CA THR A 341 -2.87 26.73 -10.64
C THR A 341 -2.44 25.29 -10.47
N LEU A 342 -1.97 24.97 -9.27
CA LEU A 342 -1.63 23.62 -8.84
C LEU A 342 -2.70 23.17 -7.86
N THR A 343 -3.34 22.06 -8.18
CA THR A 343 -4.17 21.34 -7.21
C THR A 343 -3.59 19.96 -7.03
N TYR A 344 -3.43 19.57 -5.77
CA TYR A 344 -2.97 18.24 -5.40
C TYR A 344 -4.16 17.42 -4.95
N THR A 345 -4.35 16.26 -5.55
CA THR A 345 -5.24 15.23 -5.02
C THR A 345 -4.39 14.10 -4.51
N VAL A 346 -4.49 13.79 -3.23
CA VAL A 346 -3.78 12.69 -2.59
C VAL A 346 -4.77 11.85 -1.81
N GLN A 347 -4.69 10.53 -2.01
CA GLN A 347 -5.56 9.59 -1.32
C GLN A 347 -4.81 8.27 -1.06
N PRO A 348 -5.21 7.51 -0.02
CA PRO A 348 -4.77 6.14 0.13
C PRO A 348 -5.07 5.32 -1.13
N TRP A 349 -4.09 4.56 -1.60
CA TRP A 349 -4.21 3.79 -2.84
C TRP A 349 -5.21 2.64 -2.65
N GLY A 350 -6.28 2.64 -3.47
CA GLY A 350 -7.36 1.65 -3.41
C GLY A 350 -8.63 2.16 -2.72
N THR A 351 -8.62 3.37 -2.14
CA THR A 351 -9.87 4.00 -1.70
C THR A 351 -10.54 4.66 -2.90
N GLY A 352 -11.51 3.98 -3.51
CA GLY A 352 -12.31 4.53 -4.60
C GLY A 352 -13.05 5.79 -4.15
N GLY A 353 -12.67 6.96 -4.66
CA GLY A 353 -13.31 8.21 -4.26
C GLY A 353 -12.82 9.46 -5.01
N GLY A 354 -13.39 9.70 -6.20
CA GLY A 354 -13.41 11.02 -6.83
C GLY A 354 -12.60 11.12 -8.13
N ASP A 355 -13.29 11.47 -9.22
CA ASP A 355 -12.70 11.77 -10.53
C ASP A 355 -11.66 12.89 -10.47
N HIS A 356 -10.37 12.55 -10.46
CA HIS A 356 -9.30 13.45 -10.95
C HIS A 356 -8.27 12.75 -11.88
N THR A 357 -8.63 11.53 -12.27
CA THR A 357 -8.01 10.49 -13.14
C THR A 357 -6.78 9.75 -12.63
N PHE A 358 -6.94 8.42 -12.67
CA PHE A 358 -6.01 7.33 -12.94
C PHE A 358 -6.78 6.39 -13.90
N ASN A 359 -6.17 5.91 -14.98
CA ASN A 359 -6.69 4.79 -15.80
C ASN A 359 -5.79 3.58 -15.62
#